data_AF-L9LAR3-F1
#
_entry.id   AF-L9LAR3-F1
#
_cell.length_a   1.000
_cell.length_b   1.000
_cell.length_c   1.000
_cell.angle_alpha   90.00
_cell.angle_beta   90.00
_cell.angle_gamma   90.00
#
_symmetry.space_group_name_H-M   'P 1'
#
loop_
_entity.id
_entity.type
_entity.pdbx_description
1 polymer ?
#
loop_
_entity_poly.entity_id
_entity_poly.type
_entity_poly.pdbx_seq_one_letter_code
_entity_poly.pdbx_strand_id
1 'polypeptide(L)'
;MASSSSFTYYCPPSSSPVWSEPLYSLRPEHARERLQDDSVETVTSIEQMTYIMAPFIIANNSCTVGKENRSSDSAKVEEKIQEVFSSYKFNHLVPRALLQHRASSAPSVLALPVQVAVGGTFHLKASVADIRAGDSDWLQLILQREKHFHYLKRGLRQLTDAYECLDASRPWLCYWILHSLELLDEPIPQIVATDVCQFLELCQSPEGGFGGGPGQYPHLAPTYAAVNALCIIGTEEAYDVINREKLLEYLYSLKQPDGSFLMHVGGEVDVRSAYCAASVASLTNIITPDLFEGTAEWITRCQNWEGGIGGVPGMEAHGGYTFCGLAALVILKKERSLNLKNLLQWVTSRQMRFEGGFQGRCNKLVDGCYSFWQAGLLPLLHRALHAQGDPALSMSHWMFHQQALQEYILMCCQCPAGGLLDKPGKSRDFYHTCYCLSGLSIAQHFGSGAMLHDVILGVPENALQPTHPVYNIGPDKVIQATTHFLQKQPRGGGGMNGEQSTCSCSELPCSCRSRDFYHTCYCLSGLSIAQHFGSGAMLHDVILGVPENALQPTHPVYNIGPDKVIQATTHFLQKPVPGFKEHDDEATAEPATD
;
A
#
# COMPACT_ATOMS: atom_id res chain seq x y z
N MET A 1 24.84 -46.88 -11.18
CA MET A 1 23.41 -46.80 -11.56
C MET A 1 22.70 -46.06 -10.45
N ALA A 2 22.55 -44.74 -10.60
CA ALA A 2 21.84 -43.89 -9.65
C ALA A 2 20.51 -43.51 -10.27
N SER A 3 19.41 -43.87 -9.60
CA SER A 3 18.05 -43.49 -9.99
C SER A 3 17.79 -42.04 -9.60
N SER A 4 17.43 -41.23 -10.58
CA SER A 4 17.02 -39.83 -10.43
C SER A 4 15.70 -39.72 -9.67
N SER A 5 15.72 -39.18 -8.46
CA SER A 5 14.52 -38.68 -7.77
C SER A 5 14.34 -37.19 -8.06
N SER A 6 13.47 -36.89 -9.03
CA SER A 6 12.93 -35.55 -9.27
C SER A 6 11.98 -35.16 -8.13
N PHE A 7 12.31 -34.11 -7.39
CA PHE A 7 11.38 -33.50 -6.44
C PHE A 7 10.35 -32.67 -7.22
N THR A 8 9.14 -33.20 -7.31
CA THR A 8 7.96 -32.49 -7.79
C THR A 8 7.34 -31.77 -6.59
N TYR A 9 7.12 -30.46 -6.70
CA TYR A 9 6.32 -29.70 -5.75
C TYR A 9 4.90 -30.29 -5.75
N TYR A 10 4.52 -30.93 -4.65
CA TYR A 10 3.16 -31.44 -4.47
C TYR A 10 2.29 -30.28 -3.96
N CYS A 11 1.77 -29.49 -4.90
CA CYS A 11 0.63 -28.61 -4.61
C CYS A 11 -0.58 -29.53 -4.46
N PRO A 12 -1.32 -29.53 -3.33
CA PRO A 12 -2.55 -30.29 -3.26
C PRO A 12 -3.46 -29.81 -4.40
N PRO A 13 -4.09 -30.72 -5.17
CA PRO A 13 -4.95 -30.30 -6.27
C PRO A 13 -6.06 -29.42 -5.69
N SER A 14 -6.22 -28.21 -6.23
CA SER A 14 -7.48 -27.49 -6.07
C SER A 14 -8.56 -28.47 -6.55
N SER A 15 -9.53 -28.79 -5.69
CA SER A 15 -10.66 -29.63 -6.09
C SER A 15 -11.50 -28.97 -7.19
N SER A 16 -11.33 -27.66 -7.38
CA SER A 16 -11.91 -26.87 -8.47
C SER A 16 -11.00 -26.87 -9.70
N PRO A 17 -11.56 -26.95 -10.91
CA PRO A 17 -10.81 -26.79 -12.16
C PRO A 17 -10.03 -25.46 -12.20
N VAL A 18 -8.89 -25.43 -12.91
CA VAL A 18 -8.00 -24.25 -13.00
C VAL A 18 -8.72 -22.98 -13.46
N TRP A 19 -9.86 -23.09 -14.15
CA TRP A 19 -10.66 -21.96 -14.65
C TRP A 19 -11.76 -21.48 -13.68
N SER A 20 -11.90 -22.09 -12.50
CA SER A 20 -12.93 -21.77 -11.50
C SER A 20 -12.31 -21.68 -10.10
N GLU A 21 -12.51 -20.55 -9.44
CA GLU A 21 -12.06 -20.31 -8.06
C GLU A 21 -13.25 -19.92 -7.17
N PRO A 22 -13.53 -20.66 -6.07
CA PRO A 22 -14.60 -20.30 -5.15
C PRO A 22 -14.33 -18.95 -4.45
N LEU A 23 -15.20 -17.96 -4.70
CA LEU A 23 -15.12 -16.64 -4.09
C LEU A 23 -15.89 -16.59 -2.76
N TYR A 24 -15.30 -15.98 -1.73
CA TYR A 24 -15.87 -15.80 -0.39
C TYR A 24 -17.21 -15.07 -0.45
N SER A 25 -17.26 -13.96 -1.18
CA SER A 25 -18.43 -13.09 -1.30
C SER A 25 -19.61 -13.72 -2.05
N LEU A 26 -19.35 -14.84 -2.76
CA LEU A 26 -20.36 -15.57 -3.53
C LEU A 26 -20.84 -16.87 -2.86
N ARG A 27 -20.30 -17.18 -1.68
CA ARG A 27 -20.77 -18.33 -0.89
C ARG A 27 -22.23 -18.12 -0.47
N PRO A 28 -23.07 -19.17 -0.48
CA PRO A 28 -24.49 -19.03 -0.11
C PRO A 28 -24.73 -18.41 1.27
N GLU A 29 -23.89 -18.74 2.25
CA GLU A 29 -23.98 -18.22 3.61
C GLU A 29 -23.63 -16.73 3.72
N HIS A 30 -22.92 -16.15 2.75
CA HIS A 30 -22.52 -14.74 2.74
C HIS A 30 -23.72 -13.79 2.70
N ALA A 31 -24.88 -14.24 2.18
CA ALA A 31 -26.13 -13.48 2.24
C ALA A 31 -26.58 -13.17 3.69
N ARG A 32 -26.12 -13.93 4.70
CA ARG A 32 -26.40 -13.69 6.13
C ARG A 32 -25.64 -12.49 6.70
N GLU A 33 -24.61 -12.03 5.99
CA GLU A 33 -23.77 -10.90 6.42
C GLU A 33 -24.39 -9.53 6.10
N ARG A 34 -25.49 -9.50 5.33
CA ARG A 34 -26.31 -8.32 5.06
C ARG A 34 -26.67 -7.56 6.35
N LEU A 35 -26.76 -6.24 6.25
CA LEU A 35 -27.19 -5.40 7.38
C LEU A 35 -28.54 -5.88 7.93
N GLN A 36 -28.61 -6.00 9.25
CA GLN A 36 -29.84 -6.10 10.02
C GLN A 36 -30.03 -4.74 10.69
N ASP A 37 -31.07 -4.01 10.28
CA ASP A 37 -31.36 -2.67 10.78
C ASP A 37 -32.27 -2.69 12.03
N ASP A 38 -32.59 -3.87 12.54
CA ASP A 38 -33.51 -4.12 13.66
C ASP A 38 -34.89 -3.47 13.48
N SER A 39 -35.33 -3.27 12.23
CA SER A 39 -36.54 -2.50 11.88
C SER A 39 -36.50 -1.05 12.38
N VAL A 40 -35.30 -0.48 12.57
CA VAL A 40 -35.06 0.92 12.96
C VAL A 40 -34.25 1.61 11.87
N GLU A 41 -34.98 2.19 10.92
CA GLU A 41 -34.36 2.95 9.84
C GLU A 41 -33.84 4.31 10.35
N THR A 42 -32.60 4.60 9.99
CA THR A 42 -31.92 5.88 10.19
C THR A 42 -31.23 6.24 8.89
N VAL A 43 -30.74 7.48 8.75
CA VAL A 43 -29.94 7.86 7.57
C VAL A 43 -28.78 6.87 7.36
N THR A 44 -28.13 6.42 8.44
CA THR A 44 -27.05 5.43 8.37
C THR A 44 -27.51 4.10 7.79
N SER A 45 -28.55 3.47 8.37
CA SER A 45 -29.01 2.15 7.92
C SER A 45 -29.64 2.24 6.53
N ILE A 46 -30.32 3.33 6.21
CA ILE A 46 -30.83 3.60 4.87
C ILE A 46 -29.67 3.66 3.89
N GLU A 47 -28.66 4.51 4.06
CA GLU A 47 -27.57 4.63 3.08
C GLU A 47 -26.77 3.32 2.89
N GLN A 48 -26.68 2.50 3.95
CA GLN A 48 -26.07 1.18 3.90
C GLN A 48 -26.95 0.14 3.16
N MET A 49 -28.29 0.17 3.35
CA MET A 49 -29.22 -0.89 2.95
C MET A 49 -30.34 -0.43 2.00
N THR A 50 -30.67 -1.24 0.99
CA THR A 50 -32.10 -1.43 0.69
C THR A 50 -32.50 -2.88 0.47
N TYR A 51 -33.52 -3.29 1.23
CA TYR A 51 -34.56 -4.21 0.80
C TYR A 51 -35.90 -3.49 1.01
N ILE A 52 -36.55 -3.01 -0.06
CA ILE A 52 -37.98 -2.66 0.04
C ILE A 52 -38.73 -3.99 -0.03
N MET A 53 -39.02 -4.61 1.13
CA MET A 53 -40.17 -5.52 1.18
C MET A 53 -41.42 -4.64 1.07
N ALA A 54 -41.95 -4.49 -0.14
CA ALA A 54 -43.36 -4.16 -0.26
C ALA A 54 -44.12 -5.37 0.31
N PRO A 55 -44.86 -5.26 1.42
CA PRO A 55 -45.76 -6.32 1.80
C PRO A 55 -46.79 -6.44 0.68
N PHE A 56 -46.89 -7.63 0.10
CA PHE A 56 -48.01 -8.04 -0.73
C PHE A 56 -49.28 -8.01 0.13
N ILE A 57 -49.82 -6.82 0.37
CA ILE A 57 -51.20 -6.64 0.82
C ILE A 57 -52.01 -6.50 -0.45
N ILE A 58 -52.67 -7.60 -0.84
CA ILE A 58 -53.84 -7.54 -1.69
C ILE A 58 -54.90 -6.77 -0.88
N ALA A 59 -55.01 -5.47 -1.13
CA ALA A 59 -56.15 -4.67 -0.71
C ALA A 59 -56.64 -3.85 -1.90
N ASN A 60 -57.88 -4.16 -2.29
CA ASN A 60 -58.69 -3.39 -3.22
C ASN A 60 -58.82 -1.93 -2.80
N ASN A 61 -59.03 -1.09 -3.82
CA ASN A 61 -59.64 0.25 -3.81
C ASN A 61 -58.72 1.47 -3.68
N SER A 62 -58.52 2.10 -4.84
CA SER A 62 -58.73 3.53 -5.12
C SER A 62 -58.32 4.55 -4.04
N CYS A 63 -57.16 5.19 -4.22
CA CYS A 63 -57.06 6.64 -4.07
C CYS A 63 -55.77 7.18 -4.70
N THR A 64 -55.92 8.12 -5.62
CA THR A 64 -54.87 8.91 -6.27
C THR A 64 -54.29 9.94 -5.32
N VAL A 65 -52.99 9.87 -5.01
CA VAL A 65 -52.24 10.98 -4.40
C VAL A 65 -50.81 11.06 -4.99
N GLY A 66 -50.52 12.23 -5.58
CA GLY A 66 -49.22 12.87 -5.82
C GLY A 66 -47.98 12.01 -6.12
N LYS A 67 -47.60 11.93 -7.41
CA LYS A 67 -46.21 11.66 -7.80
C LYS A 67 -45.38 12.94 -7.60
N GLU A 68 -44.73 13.09 -6.45
CA GLU A 68 -43.55 13.94 -6.34
C GLU A 68 -42.36 13.21 -6.97
N ASN A 69 -41.75 13.82 -7.98
CA ASN A 69 -40.48 13.40 -8.57
C ASN A 69 -39.36 13.48 -7.52
N ARG A 70 -39.11 12.40 -6.79
CA ARG A 70 -37.79 12.13 -6.18
C ARG A 70 -36.94 11.43 -7.23
N SER A 71 -35.76 11.99 -7.51
CA SER A 71 -34.74 11.43 -8.39
C SER A 71 -34.46 9.97 -8.07
N SER A 72 -34.66 9.08 -9.04
CA SER A 72 -34.73 7.63 -8.90
C SER A 72 -33.40 6.88 -9.07
N ASP A 73 -32.24 7.49 -8.77
CA ASP A 73 -30.92 6.93 -9.18
C ASP A 73 -29.97 6.53 -8.03
N SER A 74 -30.40 6.51 -6.77
CA SER A 74 -29.56 6.12 -5.63
C SER A 74 -29.78 4.65 -5.25
N ALA A 75 -29.23 3.71 -6.03
CA ALA A 75 -29.07 2.35 -5.52
C ALA A 75 -28.10 2.36 -4.33
N LYS A 76 -28.55 1.83 -3.19
CA LYS A 76 -27.84 1.90 -1.91
C LYS A 76 -26.76 0.82 -1.83
N VAL A 77 -25.76 0.98 -0.94
CA VAL A 77 -24.44 0.33 -1.09
C VAL A 77 -24.51 -1.20 -1.18
N GLU A 78 -25.10 -1.89 -0.20
CA GLU A 78 -25.10 -3.37 -0.19
C GLU A 78 -25.91 -3.97 -1.36
N GLU A 79 -26.96 -3.28 -1.81
CA GLU A 79 -27.77 -3.71 -2.94
C GLU A 79 -26.95 -3.64 -4.24
N LYS A 80 -26.26 -2.52 -4.47
CA LYS A 80 -25.41 -2.34 -5.64
C LYS A 80 -24.24 -3.33 -5.63
N ILE A 81 -23.64 -3.57 -4.48
CA ILE A 81 -22.56 -4.54 -4.31
C ILE A 81 -23.06 -5.96 -4.58
N GLN A 82 -24.26 -6.32 -4.09
CA GLN A 82 -24.86 -7.62 -4.39
C GLN A 82 -25.11 -7.81 -5.89
N GLU A 83 -25.60 -6.80 -6.60
CA GLU A 83 -25.75 -6.85 -8.07
C GLU A 83 -24.41 -7.14 -8.76
N VAL A 84 -23.35 -6.44 -8.33
CA VAL A 84 -21.99 -6.66 -8.84
C VAL A 84 -21.54 -8.09 -8.56
N PHE A 85 -21.59 -8.54 -7.31
CA PHE A 85 -21.24 -9.91 -6.94
C PHE A 85 -22.02 -10.96 -7.75
N SER A 86 -23.33 -10.80 -7.89
CA SER A 86 -24.16 -11.71 -8.68
C SER A 86 -23.78 -11.74 -10.17
N SER A 87 -23.24 -10.65 -10.72
CA SER A 87 -22.77 -10.61 -12.12
C SER A 87 -21.52 -11.47 -12.38
N TYR A 88 -20.75 -11.80 -11.32
CA TYR A 88 -19.59 -12.71 -11.39
C TYR A 88 -19.96 -14.18 -11.13
N LYS A 89 -21.22 -14.47 -10.82
CA LYS A 89 -21.76 -15.84 -10.68
C LYS A 89 -22.47 -16.25 -11.97
N PHE A 90 -21.96 -17.28 -12.66
CA PHE A 90 -22.70 -17.83 -13.81
C PHE A 90 -23.95 -18.56 -13.31
N ASN A 91 -25.13 -18.08 -13.71
CA ASN A 91 -26.33 -18.89 -13.68
C ASN A 91 -26.38 -19.71 -14.98
N HIS A 92 -26.36 -21.03 -14.86
CA HIS A 92 -26.56 -22.03 -15.94
C HIS A 92 -27.92 -21.92 -16.69
N LEU A 93 -28.66 -20.82 -16.51
CA LEU A 93 -29.97 -20.56 -17.08
C LEU A 93 -29.94 -19.75 -18.39
N VAL A 94 -28.76 -19.34 -18.90
CA VAL A 94 -28.67 -18.86 -20.29
C VAL A 94 -28.76 -20.09 -21.22
N PRO A 95 -29.89 -20.31 -21.91
CA PRO A 95 -30.18 -21.62 -22.49
C PRO A 95 -29.28 -21.91 -23.70
N ARG A 96 -29.07 -23.20 -23.93
CA ARG A 96 -28.66 -23.90 -25.16
C ARG A 96 -29.12 -23.32 -26.52
N ALA A 97 -29.96 -22.30 -26.57
CA ALA A 97 -30.57 -21.74 -27.77
C ALA A 97 -29.62 -20.92 -28.66
N LEU A 98 -28.49 -20.40 -28.15
CA LEU A 98 -27.55 -19.59 -28.96
C LEU A 98 -26.44 -20.39 -29.65
N LEU A 99 -26.33 -21.70 -29.39
CA LEU A 99 -25.26 -22.56 -29.94
C LEU A 99 -25.72 -23.59 -30.97
N GLN A 100 -27.00 -23.60 -31.39
CA GLN A 100 -27.53 -24.58 -32.35
C GLN A 100 -27.80 -24.07 -33.77
N HIS A 101 -27.54 -22.80 -34.10
CA HIS A 101 -27.68 -22.32 -35.49
C HIS A 101 -26.33 -22.14 -36.20
N ARG A 102 -25.65 -23.26 -36.50
CA ARG A 102 -24.74 -23.35 -37.66
C ARG A 102 -24.78 -24.74 -38.27
N ALA A 103 -25.86 -25.03 -38.99
CA ALA A 103 -25.89 -26.03 -40.06
C ALA A 103 -27.13 -25.81 -40.95
N SER A 104 -27.12 -24.77 -41.80
CA SER A 104 -27.75 -24.75 -43.13
C SER A 104 -27.81 -23.31 -43.68
N SER A 105 -27.83 -23.24 -45.00
CA SER A 105 -27.55 -22.14 -45.91
C SER A 105 -28.62 -21.04 -46.04
N ALA A 106 -28.12 -19.83 -46.41
CA ALA A 106 -28.75 -18.68 -47.07
C ALA A 106 -29.41 -17.57 -46.19
N PRO A 107 -29.41 -16.30 -46.66
CA PRO A 107 -29.37 -15.11 -45.80
C PRO A 107 -30.73 -14.43 -45.63
N SER A 108 -31.02 -13.92 -44.43
CA SER A 108 -31.95 -12.80 -44.26
C SER A 108 -31.67 -12.03 -42.96
N VAL A 109 -31.94 -10.73 -43.05
CA VAL A 109 -31.54 -9.63 -42.18
C VAL A 109 -32.41 -9.56 -40.92
N LEU A 110 -31.79 -9.37 -39.75
CA LEU A 110 -32.30 -8.50 -38.67
C LEU A 110 -31.16 -8.22 -37.67
N ALA A 111 -30.91 -6.93 -37.46
CA ALA A 111 -29.83 -6.39 -36.66
C ALA A 111 -30.21 -6.26 -35.18
N LEU A 112 -29.23 -6.39 -34.28
CA LEU A 112 -28.97 -5.51 -33.12
C LEU A 112 -27.51 -5.72 -32.66
N PRO A 113 -26.78 -4.67 -32.21
CA PRO A 113 -25.32 -4.66 -32.20
C PRO A 113 -24.73 -5.02 -30.83
N VAL A 114 -23.78 -5.96 -30.82
CA VAL A 114 -22.71 -5.98 -29.82
C VAL A 114 -21.41 -5.99 -30.62
N GLN A 115 -20.79 -4.82 -30.75
CA GLN A 115 -19.45 -4.70 -31.33
C GLN A 115 -18.44 -5.29 -30.36
N VAL A 116 -18.10 -6.56 -30.59
CA VAL A 116 -16.86 -7.16 -30.13
C VAL A 116 -15.78 -6.71 -31.12
N ALA A 117 -14.88 -5.83 -30.69
CA ALA A 117 -13.68 -5.52 -31.44
C ALA A 117 -12.71 -6.70 -31.32
N VAL A 118 -12.52 -7.39 -32.45
CA VAL A 118 -11.65 -8.55 -32.62
C VAL A 118 -10.20 -8.08 -32.80
N GLY A 119 -9.28 -8.75 -32.12
CA GLY A 119 -7.85 -8.69 -32.40
C GLY A 119 -7.03 -9.69 -31.58
N GLY A 120 -7.05 -10.98 -31.95
CA GLY A 120 -6.12 -11.99 -31.43
C GLY A 120 -6.78 -13.32 -31.07
N THR A 121 -6.69 -14.30 -31.97
CA THR A 121 -7.14 -15.68 -31.75
C THR A 121 -6.25 -16.42 -30.74
N PHE A 122 -6.79 -16.77 -29.58
CA PHE A 122 -6.30 -17.87 -28.75
C PHE A 122 -7.27 -19.05 -28.87
N HIS A 123 -6.78 -20.18 -29.37
CA HIS A 123 -7.53 -21.43 -29.45
C HIS A 123 -7.49 -22.16 -28.10
N LEU A 124 -8.54 -22.06 -27.30
CA LEU A 124 -8.85 -23.04 -26.24
C LEU A 124 -9.71 -24.15 -26.85
N LYS A 125 -9.08 -25.29 -27.19
CA LYS A 125 -9.79 -26.54 -27.43
C LYS A 125 -10.13 -27.18 -26.08
N ALA A 126 -11.20 -26.72 -25.43
CA ALA A 126 -11.90 -27.56 -24.46
C ALA A 126 -12.98 -28.34 -25.21
N SER A 127 -12.93 -29.67 -25.14
CA SER A 127 -13.96 -30.51 -25.72
C SER A 127 -15.26 -30.34 -24.93
N VAL A 128 -16.39 -30.16 -25.62
CA VAL A 128 -17.73 -29.96 -25.03
C VAL A 128 -18.26 -31.21 -24.31
N ALA A 129 -17.48 -32.29 -24.22
CA ALA A 129 -17.93 -33.58 -23.69
C ALA A 129 -17.81 -33.74 -22.16
N ASP A 130 -17.11 -32.84 -21.44
CA ASP A 130 -16.81 -33.03 -20.01
C ASP A 130 -17.65 -32.19 -19.03
N ILE A 131 -18.67 -31.47 -19.51
CA ILE A 131 -19.49 -30.60 -18.65
C ILE A 131 -20.57 -31.44 -17.94
N ARG A 132 -20.29 -31.84 -16.69
CA ARG A 132 -21.30 -32.40 -15.80
C ARG A 132 -22.15 -31.28 -15.19
N ALA A 133 -23.47 -31.40 -15.32
CA ALA A 133 -24.42 -30.53 -14.66
C ALA A 133 -24.35 -30.74 -13.14
N GLY A 134 -23.75 -29.79 -12.41
CA GLY A 134 -23.64 -29.86 -10.95
C GLY A 134 -22.66 -28.85 -10.34
N ASP A 135 -21.65 -28.40 -11.08
CA ASP A 135 -20.66 -27.45 -10.58
C ASP A 135 -21.08 -26.00 -10.90
N SER A 136 -21.07 -25.13 -9.89
CA SER A 136 -21.20 -23.69 -10.08
C SER A 136 -19.90 -23.16 -10.66
N ASP A 137 -19.94 -22.69 -11.91
CA ASP A 137 -18.77 -22.17 -12.61
C ASP A 137 -18.50 -20.71 -12.17
N TRP A 138 -17.37 -20.46 -11.51
CA TRP A 138 -16.97 -19.12 -11.07
C TRP A 138 -16.00 -18.48 -12.07
N LEU A 139 -16.21 -17.20 -12.42
CA LEU A 139 -15.27 -16.47 -13.27
C LEU A 139 -14.00 -16.13 -12.46
N GLN A 140 -12.83 -16.38 -13.04
CA GLN A 140 -11.57 -15.87 -12.50
C GLN A 140 -11.59 -14.34 -12.53
N LEU A 141 -11.20 -13.72 -11.41
CA LEU A 141 -11.08 -12.27 -11.33
C LEU A 141 -9.81 -11.79 -12.04
N ILE A 142 -9.90 -10.66 -12.73
CA ILE A 142 -8.81 -10.10 -13.55
C ILE A 142 -8.66 -8.61 -13.23
N LEU A 143 -7.45 -8.22 -12.83
CA LEU A 143 -7.00 -6.84 -12.76
C LEU A 143 -6.77 -6.30 -14.18
N GLN A 144 -7.42 -5.20 -14.54
CA GLN A 144 -7.38 -4.64 -15.90
C GLN A 144 -6.12 -3.79 -16.14
N ARG A 145 -4.93 -4.36 -15.89
CA ARG A 145 -3.62 -3.67 -15.88
C ARG A 145 -3.43 -2.72 -17.05
N GLU A 146 -3.57 -3.21 -18.27
CA GLU A 146 -3.41 -2.41 -19.50
C GLU A 146 -4.28 -1.16 -19.50
N LYS A 147 -5.53 -1.26 -19.04
CA LYS A 147 -6.43 -0.11 -19.00
C LYS A 147 -5.99 0.89 -17.93
N HIS A 148 -5.58 0.41 -16.76
CA HIS A 148 -5.04 1.25 -15.70
C HIS A 148 -3.75 1.94 -16.15
N PHE A 149 -2.83 1.22 -16.80
CA PHE A 149 -1.61 1.76 -17.39
C PHE A 149 -1.90 2.89 -18.38
N HIS A 150 -2.78 2.68 -19.37
CA HIS A 150 -3.12 3.73 -20.35
C HIS A 150 -3.75 4.97 -19.70
N TYR A 151 -4.59 4.78 -18.68
CA TYR A 151 -5.16 5.87 -17.88
C TYR A 151 -4.08 6.68 -17.15
N LEU A 152 -3.16 5.99 -16.46
CA LEU A 152 -2.06 6.57 -15.70
C LEU A 152 -1.05 7.29 -16.61
N LYS A 153 -0.63 6.64 -17.70
CA LYS A 153 0.31 7.19 -18.69
C LYS A 153 -0.17 8.52 -19.26
N ARG A 154 -1.47 8.64 -19.56
CA ARG A 154 -2.06 9.90 -20.01
C ARG A 154 -2.09 10.94 -18.89
N GLY A 155 -2.55 10.54 -17.70
CA GLY A 155 -2.67 11.42 -16.54
C GLY A 155 -1.35 12.07 -16.11
N LEU A 156 -0.23 11.35 -16.25
CA LEU A 156 1.10 11.87 -15.91
C LEU A 156 1.55 13.04 -16.79
N ARG A 157 0.94 13.18 -17.98
CA ARG A 157 1.30 14.22 -18.96
C ARG A 157 0.28 15.35 -19.04
N GLN A 158 -1.01 15.02 -19.06
CA GLN A 158 -2.06 16.01 -19.21
C GLN A 158 -3.33 15.59 -18.50
N LEU A 159 -3.97 16.58 -17.86
CA LEU A 159 -5.24 16.47 -17.18
C LEU A 159 -6.27 17.40 -17.84
N THR A 160 -7.54 17.07 -17.70
CA THR A 160 -8.65 17.96 -18.09
C THR A 160 -8.85 19.05 -17.04
N ASP A 161 -9.60 20.10 -17.38
CA ASP A 161 -10.08 21.15 -16.46
C ASP A 161 -10.80 20.62 -15.21
N ALA A 162 -11.38 19.41 -15.27
CA ALA A 162 -11.93 18.73 -14.10
C ALA A 162 -10.93 18.55 -12.93
N TYR A 163 -9.63 18.66 -13.18
CA TYR A 163 -8.57 18.61 -12.16
C TYR A 163 -8.11 19.99 -11.66
N GLU A 164 -8.76 21.09 -12.05
CA GLU A 164 -8.48 22.44 -11.52
C GLU A 164 -8.63 22.51 -9.99
N CYS A 165 -9.53 21.71 -9.42
CA CYS A 165 -9.67 21.58 -7.97
C CYS A 165 -8.44 20.97 -7.26
N LEU A 166 -7.53 20.36 -8.04
CA LEU A 166 -6.27 19.77 -7.58
C LEU A 166 -5.04 20.55 -8.07
N ASP A 167 -5.20 21.80 -8.53
CA ASP A 167 -4.06 22.63 -8.94
C ASP A 167 -3.10 22.95 -7.77
N ALA A 168 -3.61 22.92 -6.53
CA ALA A 168 -2.81 22.97 -5.31
C ALA A 168 -2.39 21.58 -4.78
N SER A 169 -2.42 20.54 -5.63
CA SER A 169 -2.11 19.15 -5.28
C SER A 169 -1.44 18.41 -6.43
N ARG A 170 -0.66 19.10 -7.26
CA ARG A 170 0.02 18.49 -8.42
C ARG A 170 1.13 17.51 -8.00
N PRO A 171 1.92 17.72 -6.93
CA PRO A 171 2.80 16.68 -6.41
C PRO A 171 2.06 15.40 -5.98
N TRP A 172 0.83 15.51 -5.49
CA TRP A 172 -0.01 14.34 -5.20
C TRP A 172 -0.34 13.57 -6.48
N LEU A 173 -0.69 14.26 -7.56
CA LEU A 173 -0.93 13.62 -8.85
C LEU A 173 0.33 12.91 -9.36
N CYS A 174 1.52 13.51 -9.20
CA CYS A 174 2.79 12.83 -9.50
C CYS A 174 2.94 11.55 -8.68
N TYR A 175 2.82 11.63 -7.36
CA TYR A 175 2.95 10.48 -6.47
C TYR A 175 1.93 9.38 -6.78
N TRP A 176 0.64 9.71 -6.82
CA TRP A 176 -0.41 8.72 -7.04
C TRP A 176 -0.24 7.99 -8.36
N ILE A 177 0.15 8.70 -9.42
CA ILE A 177 0.32 8.11 -10.74
C ILE A 177 1.59 7.26 -10.81
N LEU A 178 2.73 7.79 -10.35
CA LEU A 178 4.01 7.06 -10.35
C LEU A 178 3.97 5.82 -9.46
N HIS A 179 3.37 5.91 -8.27
CA HIS A 179 3.23 4.77 -7.38
C HIS A 179 2.28 3.71 -7.96
N SER A 180 1.19 4.13 -8.62
CA SER A 180 0.31 3.17 -9.30
C SER A 180 1.04 2.44 -10.44
N LEU A 181 1.90 3.13 -11.19
CA LEU A 181 2.73 2.51 -12.23
C LEU A 181 3.77 1.55 -11.63
N GLU A 182 4.42 1.94 -10.53
CA GLU A 182 5.33 1.09 -9.76
C GLU A 182 4.64 -0.21 -9.32
N LEU A 183 3.46 -0.13 -8.69
CA LEU A 183 2.69 -1.30 -8.27
C LEU A 183 2.29 -2.21 -9.42
N LEU A 184 2.02 -1.63 -10.58
CA LEU A 184 1.68 -2.37 -11.79
C LEU A 184 2.90 -3.00 -12.49
N ASP A 185 4.11 -2.76 -11.98
CA ASP A 185 5.40 -3.13 -12.59
C ASP A 185 5.63 -2.48 -13.97
N GLU A 186 5.09 -1.27 -14.15
CA GLU A 186 5.20 -0.52 -15.40
C GLU A 186 6.42 0.41 -15.36
N PRO A 187 7.36 0.30 -16.32
CA PRO A 187 8.57 1.09 -16.30
C PRO A 187 8.30 2.58 -16.54
N ILE A 188 8.97 3.44 -15.79
CA ILE A 188 8.94 4.90 -15.99
C ILE A 188 10.04 5.26 -17.00
N PRO A 189 9.72 5.79 -18.20
CA PRO A 189 10.75 6.21 -19.15
C PRO A 189 11.65 7.30 -18.57
N GLN A 190 12.96 7.22 -18.80
CA GLN A 190 13.94 8.17 -18.23
C GLN A 190 13.60 9.64 -18.51
N ILE A 191 13.11 9.95 -19.71
CA ILE A 191 12.69 11.31 -20.08
C ILE A 191 11.53 11.78 -19.18
N VAL A 192 10.54 10.91 -18.94
CA VAL A 192 9.41 11.21 -18.05
C VAL A 192 9.90 11.42 -16.61
N ALA A 193 10.83 10.59 -16.14
CA ALA A 193 11.42 10.73 -14.82
C ALA A 193 12.11 12.10 -14.64
N THR A 194 12.98 12.48 -15.57
CA THR A 194 13.64 13.79 -15.57
C THR A 194 12.63 14.94 -15.64
N ASP A 195 11.58 14.85 -16.47
CA ASP A 195 10.53 15.87 -16.53
C ASP A 195 9.81 16.04 -15.18
N VAL A 196 9.56 14.94 -14.46
CA VAL A 196 8.96 15.00 -13.12
C VAL A 196 9.93 15.62 -12.12
N CYS A 197 11.22 15.27 -12.15
CA CYS A 197 12.24 15.91 -11.30
C CYS A 197 12.24 17.43 -11.48
N GLN A 198 12.31 17.90 -12.73
CA GLN A 198 12.28 19.33 -13.07
C GLN A 198 10.98 19.99 -12.62
N PHE A 199 9.83 19.33 -12.81
CA PHE A 199 8.55 19.85 -12.35
C PHE A 199 8.49 19.99 -10.83
N LEU A 200 8.96 18.99 -10.08
CA LEU A 200 8.98 19.02 -8.62
C LEU A 200 10.00 20.04 -8.08
N GLU A 201 11.12 20.24 -8.76
CA GLU A 201 12.05 21.33 -8.47
C GLU A 201 11.36 22.70 -8.56
N LEU A 202 10.54 22.94 -9.60
CA LEU A 202 9.73 24.17 -9.71
C LEU A 202 8.69 24.32 -8.60
N CYS A 203 8.25 23.21 -8.00
CA CYS A 203 7.33 23.20 -6.87
C CYS A 203 8.05 23.35 -5.53
N GLN A 204 9.37 23.22 -5.48
CA GLN A 204 10.14 23.38 -4.26
C GLN A 204 10.22 24.86 -3.88
N SER A 205 9.94 25.15 -2.61
CA SER A 205 10.03 26.52 -2.09
C SER A 205 11.49 26.87 -1.76
N PRO A 206 11.93 28.12 -2.00
CA PRO A 206 13.22 28.61 -1.50
C PRO A 206 13.33 28.61 0.03
N GLU A 207 12.20 28.57 0.74
CA GLU A 207 12.10 28.47 2.20
C GLU A 207 12.12 27.02 2.71
N GLY A 208 12.17 26.04 1.80
CA GLY A 208 12.12 24.61 2.11
C GLY A 208 10.73 24.01 2.01
N GLY A 209 10.67 22.70 1.79
CA GLY A 209 9.43 22.00 1.46
C GLY A 209 8.95 22.24 0.02
N PHE A 210 7.85 21.60 -0.36
CA PHE A 210 7.24 21.71 -1.68
C PHE A 210 5.81 22.26 -1.57
N GLY A 211 5.41 23.09 -2.52
CA GLY A 211 4.05 23.61 -2.66
C GLY A 211 3.17 22.73 -3.55
N GLY A 212 1.89 23.08 -3.64
CA GLY A 212 0.90 22.35 -4.45
C GLY A 212 1.11 22.45 -5.97
N GLY A 213 1.93 23.39 -6.41
CA GLY A 213 2.32 23.65 -7.79
C GLY A 213 3.39 24.76 -7.83
N PRO A 214 3.95 25.09 -9.02
CA PRO A 214 5.02 26.07 -9.13
C PRO A 214 4.67 27.43 -8.55
N GLY A 215 5.56 27.97 -7.71
CA GLY A 215 5.39 29.27 -7.05
C GLY A 215 4.37 29.32 -5.90
N GLN A 216 3.73 28.20 -5.55
CA GLN A 216 2.86 28.12 -4.37
C GLN A 216 3.68 27.95 -3.09
N TYR A 217 3.11 28.38 -1.95
CA TYR A 217 3.73 28.19 -0.64
C TYR A 217 3.94 26.71 -0.31
N PRO A 218 5.02 26.38 0.44
CA PRO A 218 5.26 25.01 0.84
C PRO A 218 4.16 24.52 1.80
N HIS A 219 3.87 23.23 1.72
CA HIS A 219 2.86 22.56 2.54
C HIS A 219 3.27 21.09 2.77
N LEU A 220 3.05 20.54 3.95
CA LEU A 220 3.52 19.20 4.31
C LEU A 220 2.92 18.09 3.44
N ALA A 221 1.65 18.21 3.05
CA ALA A 221 1.01 17.24 2.15
C ALA A 221 1.71 17.11 0.77
N PRO A 222 1.86 18.18 -0.05
CA PRO A 222 2.64 18.09 -1.29
C PRO A 222 4.14 17.85 -1.05
N THR A 223 4.70 18.21 0.11
CA THR A 223 6.08 17.85 0.49
C THR A 223 6.24 16.34 0.63
N TYR A 224 5.33 15.67 1.34
CA TYR A 224 5.27 14.21 1.43
C TYR A 224 5.17 13.57 0.03
N ALA A 225 4.23 14.05 -0.78
CA ALA A 225 4.00 13.51 -2.12
C ALA A 225 5.22 13.70 -3.04
N ALA A 226 5.85 14.88 -3.04
CA ALA A 226 7.03 15.17 -3.84
C ALA A 226 8.22 14.27 -3.45
N VAL A 227 8.51 14.14 -2.15
CA VAL A 227 9.60 13.29 -1.67
C VAL A 227 9.37 11.84 -2.06
N ASN A 228 8.16 11.31 -1.85
CA ASN A 228 7.84 9.94 -2.26
C ASN A 228 7.96 9.75 -3.78
N ALA A 229 7.48 10.69 -4.61
CA ALA A 229 7.62 10.64 -6.06
C ALA A 229 9.08 10.61 -6.51
N LEU A 230 9.94 11.43 -5.90
CA LEU A 230 11.39 11.44 -6.17
C LEU A 230 12.06 10.13 -5.73
N CYS A 231 11.64 9.55 -4.60
CA CYS A 231 12.12 8.25 -4.15
C CYS A 231 11.70 7.09 -5.06
N ILE A 232 10.48 7.12 -5.63
CA ILE A 232 10.03 6.13 -6.61
C ILE A 232 10.91 6.17 -7.87
N ILE A 233 11.22 7.38 -8.36
CA ILE A 233 12.15 7.58 -9.48
C ILE A 233 13.53 7.03 -9.10
N GLY A 234 14.03 7.35 -7.91
CA GLY A 234 15.17 6.66 -7.30
C GLY A 234 16.52 6.87 -7.99
N THR A 235 16.66 7.93 -8.78
CA THR A 235 17.94 8.35 -9.38
C THR A 235 18.64 9.39 -8.51
N GLU A 236 19.96 9.55 -8.67
CA GLU A 236 20.69 10.63 -7.99
C GLU A 236 20.14 12.01 -8.35
N GLU A 237 19.78 12.22 -9.63
CA GLU A 237 19.07 13.43 -10.08
C GLU A 237 17.81 13.70 -9.25
N ALA A 238 16.97 12.69 -9.02
CA ALA A 238 15.76 12.86 -8.23
C ALA A 238 16.06 13.15 -6.75
N TYR A 239 17.06 12.49 -6.17
CA TYR A 239 17.46 12.73 -4.79
C TYR A 239 18.04 14.14 -4.58
N ASP A 240 18.81 14.64 -5.55
CA ASP A 240 19.46 15.96 -5.50
C ASP A 240 18.48 17.13 -5.69
N VAL A 241 17.27 16.89 -6.19
CA VAL A 241 16.18 17.90 -6.18
C VAL A 241 15.82 18.31 -4.74
N ILE A 242 16.00 17.44 -3.75
CA ILE A 242 15.59 17.72 -2.37
C ILE A 242 16.63 18.61 -1.67
N ASN A 243 16.28 19.88 -1.41
CA ASN A 243 17.07 20.75 -0.55
C ASN A 243 16.84 20.37 0.92
N ARG A 244 17.71 19.50 1.44
CA ARG A 244 17.59 18.89 2.79
C ARG A 244 17.73 19.90 3.92
N GLU A 245 18.64 20.85 3.76
CA GLU A 245 18.91 21.89 4.75
C GLU A 245 17.67 22.77 4.92
N LYS A 246 17.11 23.26 3.82
CA LYS A 246 15.88 24.06 3.85
C LYS A 246 14.66 23.25 4.25
N LEU A 247 14.57 21.98 3.85
CA LEU A 247 13.50 21.10 4.32
C LEU A 247 13.50 21.01 5.85
N LEU A 248 14.65 20.82 6.48
CA LEU A 248 14.74 20.79 7.95
C LEU A 248 14.32 22.12 8.59
N GLU A 249 14.83 23.25 8.09
CA GLU A 249 14.42 24.58 8.54
C GLU A 249 12.90 24.77 8.44
N TYR A 250 12.30 24.33 7.33
CA TYR A 250 10.87 24.36 7.12
C TYR A 250 10.10 23.50 8.14
N LEU A 251 10.54 22.28 8.41
CA LEU A 251 9.90 21.43 9.43
C LEU A 251 9.91 22.10 10.82
N TYR A 252 11.02 22.74 11.21
CA TYR A 252 11.10 23.51 12.45
C TYR A 252 10.16 24.71 12.47
N SER A 253 9.99 25.40 11.34
CA SER A 253 9.05 26.54 11.25
C SER A 253 7.58 26.14 11.52
N LEU A 254 7.25 24.85 11.37
CA LEU A 254 5.91 24.31 11.58
C LEU A 254 5.73 23.65 12.95
N LYS A 255 6.84 23.27 13.61
CA LYS A 255 6.81 22.55 14.89
C LYS A 255 6.15 23.40 15.98
N GLN A 256 5.14 22.84 16.63
CA GLN A 256 4.42 23.48 17.73
C GLN A 256 4.95 23.05 19.11
N PRO A 257 4.76 23.88 20.16
CA PRO A 257 5.21 23.57 21.51
C PRO A 257 4.58 22.31 22.11
N ASP A 258 3.35 21.95 21.71
CA ASP A 258 2.63 20.80 22.26
C ASP A 258 2.98 19.46 21.59
N GLY A 259 3.95 19.48 20.66
CA GLY A 259 4.42 18.32 19.91
C GLY A 259 3.82 18.19 18.51
N SER A 260 2.76 18.93 18.20
CA SER A 260 2.14 18.90 16.87
C SER A 260 2.98 19.65 15.82
N PHE A 261 2.56 19.57 14.55
CA PHE A 261 3.04 20.42 13.48
C PHE A 261 1.86 21.10 12.79
N LEU A 262 2.07 22.32 12.30
CA LEU A 262 1.18 22.92 11.30
C LEU A 262 1.34 22.19 9.96
N MET A 263 0.31 22.17 9.11
CA MET A 263 0.43 21.66 7.75
C MET A 263 1.22 22.61 6.83
N HIS A 264 1.13 23.91 7.07
CA HIS A 264 1.92 24.97 6.43
C HIS A 264 1.94 26.20 7.34
N VAL A 265 2.75 27.22 7.00
CA VAL A 265 2.80 28.47 7.78
C VAL A 265 1.40 29.12 7.83
N GLY A 266 0.86 29.31 9.04
CA GLY A 266 -0.48 29.83 9.28
C GLY A 266 -1.64 28.86 8.96
N GLY A 267 -1.33 27.59 8.68
CA GLY A 267 -2.30 26.54 8.35
C GLY A 267 -2.92 25.83 9.56
N GLU A 268 -3.63 24.75 9.28
CA GLU A 268 -4.23 23.89 10.29
C GLU A 268 -3.24 22.94 10.97
N VAL A 269 -3.66 22.34 12.08
CA VAL A 269 -2.96 21.26 12.78
C VAL A 269 -3.85 20.03 12.81
N ASP A 270 -3.33 18.90 12.35
CA ASP A 270 -3.83 17.56 12.64
C ASP A 270 -2.74 16.51 12.40
N VAL A 271 -3.00 15.23 12.71
CA VAL A 271 -1.99 14.17 12.68
C VAL A 271 -1.40 13.88 11.29
N ARG A 272 -1.98 14.40 10.20
CA ARG A 272 -1.35 14.35 8.87
C ARG A 272 0.01 15.05 8.89
N SER A 273 0.14 16.16 9.61
CA SER A 273 1.39 16.93 9.66
C SER A 273 2.51 16.13 10.31
N ALA A 274 2.21 15.45 11.43
CA ALA A 274 3.17 14.60 12.13
C ALA A 274 3.67 13.46 11.23
N TYR A 275 2.78 12.79 10.51
CA TYR A 275 3.18 11.74 9.56
C TYR A 275 3.97 12.28 8.38
N CYS A 276 3.50 13.35 7.73
CA CYS A 276 4.20 13.93 6.58
C CYS A 276 5.61 14.38 6.98
N ALA A 277 5.76 15.07 8.12
CA ALA A 277 7.04 15.51 8.65
C ALA A 277 7.95 14.32 8.98
N ALA A 278 7.45 13.32 9.74
CA ALA A 278 8.23 12.13 10.09
C ALA A 278 8.67 11.34 8.86
N SER A 279 7.78 11.19 7.87
CA SER A 279 8.03 10.46 6.62
C SER A 279 9.17 11.10 5.82
N VAL A 280 9.11 12.40 5.56
CA VAL A 280 10.14 13.06 4.76
C VAL A 280 11.44 13.20 5.53
N ALA A 281 11.37 13.45 6.85
CA ALA A 281 12.56 13.60 7.68
C ALA A 281 13.35 12.29 7.81
N SER A 282 12.66 11.15 7.94
CA SER A 282 13.31 9.84 8.03
C SER A 282 13.90 9.39 6.70
N LEU A 283 13.17 9.53 5.59
CA LEU A 283 13.67 9.16 4.25
C LEU A 283 14.92 9.96 3.87
N THR A 284 14.91 11.26 4.16
CA THR A 284 15.99 12.18 3.78
C THR A 284 17.09 12.34 4.84
N ASN A 285 17.01 11.57 5.92
CA ASN A 285 17.98 11.55 7.02
C ASN A 285 18.27 12.95 7.60
N ILE A 286 17.23 13.66 8.04
CA ILE A 286 17.32 15.00 8.66
C ILE A 286 16.65 15.08 10.03
N ILE A 287 16.34 13.94 10.65
CA ILE A 287 15.81 13.91 12.02
C ILE A 287 16.87 14.41 13.00
N THR A 288 16.53 15.41 13.81
CA THR A 288 17.32 15.88 14.95
C THR A 288 16.69 15.40 16.28
N PRO A 289 17.41 15.46 17.42
CA PRO A 289 16.87 15.02 18.71
C PRO A 289 15.59 15.75 19.15
N ASP A 290 15.47 17.04 18.81
CA ASP A 290 14.43 17.96 19.27
C ASP A 290 13.28 18.16 18.26
N LEU A 291 13.49 17.84 16.98
CA LEU A 291 12.47 18.05 15.93
C LEU A 291 11.12 17.40 16.27
N PHE A 292 11.15 16.19 16.81
CA PHE A 292 9.94 15.42 17.18
C PHE A 292 9.72 15.34 18.69
N GLU A 293 10.35 16.23 19.47
CA GLU A 293 10.11 16.31 20.91
C GLU A 293 8.63 16.63 21.20
N GLY A 294 7.99 15.80 22.03
CA GLY A 294 6.57 15.88 22.37
C GLY A 294 5.61 15.32 21.33
N THR A 295 6.08 14.97 20.12
CA THR A 295 5.20 14.54 19.02
C THR A 295 4.55 13.18 19.31
N ALA A 296 5.27 12.24 19.92
CA ALA A 296 4.72 10.93 20.26
C ALA A 296 3.59 11.06 21.30
N GLU A 297 3.77 11.92 22.29
CA GLU A 297 2.80 12.23 23.33
C GLU A 297 1.58 12.93 22.74
N TRP A 298 1.79 13.86 21.80
CA TRP A 298 0.70 14.51 21.06
C TRP A 298 -0.14 13.50 20.27
N ILE A 299 0.50 12.63 19.48
CA ILE A 299 -0.20 11.58 18.72
C ILE A 299 -0.98 10.65 19.66
N THR A 300 -0.39 10.30 20.81
CA THR A 300 -1.04 9.44 21.80
C THR A 300 -2.35 10.03 22.31
N ARG A 301 -2.42 11.36 22.52
CA ARG A 301 -3.65 12.07 22.90
C ARG A 301 -4.73 12.03 21.80
N CYS A 302 -4.37 11.74 20.55
CA CYS A 302 -5.33 11.59 19.45
C CYS A 302 -5.99 10.21 19.43
N GLN A 303 -5.48 9.20 20.13
CA GLN A 303 -6.18 7.92 20.30
C GLN A 303 -7.38 8.13 21.24
N ASN A 304 -8.56 7.70 20.81
CA ASN A 304 -9.81 7.95 21.54
C ASN A 304 -10.42 6.65 22.12
N TRP A 305 -11.62 6.78 22.70
CA TRP A 305 -12.37 5.69 23.34
C TRP A 305 -12.71 4.53 22.40
N GLU A 306 -12.76 4.75 21.09
CA GLU A 306 -13.04 3.72 20.09
C GLU A 306 -11.83 2.81 19.86
N GLY A 307 -10.62 3.28 20.21
CA GLY A 307 -9.34 2.59 20.00
C GLY A 307 -8.55 3.09 18.79
N GLY A 308 -9.20 3.70 17.79
CA GLY A 308 -8.51 4.37 16.69
C GLY A 308 -8.05 5.80 17.03
N ILE A 309 -7.49 6.51 16.05
CA ILE A 309 -6.90 7.84 16.23
C ILE A 309 -7.72 8.87 15.42
N GLY A 310 -8.05 10.00 16.06
CA GLY A 310 -8.67 11.15 15.41
C GLY A 310 -7.66 12.12 14.81
N GLY A 311 -8.14 13.14 14.08
CA GLY A 311 -7.26 14.15 13.48
C GLY A 311 -6.49 14.97 14.53
N VAL A 312 -7.18 15.31 15.62
CA VAL A 312 -6.63 16.02 16.79
C VAL A 312 -7.21 15.37 18.07
N PRO A 313 -6.66 15.66 19.26
CA PRO A 313 -7.17 15.10 20.50
C PRO A 313 -8.67 15.34 20.68
N GLY A 314 -9.40 14.27 21.03
CA GLY A 314 -10.85 14.30 21.26
C GLY A 314 -11.74 14.05 20.04
N MET A 315 -11.18 13.96 18.82
CA MET A 315 -11.96 13.69 17.60
C MET A 315 -12.29 12.20 17.40
N GLU A 316 -13.30 11.94 16.57
CA GLU A 316 -13.71 10.61 16.10
C GLU A 316 -12.55 9.88 15.43
N ALA A 317 -12.42 8.57 15.70
CA ALA A 317 -11.39 7.74 15.12
C ALA A 317 -11.62 7.54 13.62
N HIS A 318 -10.59 7.75 12.80
CA HIS A 318 -10.71 7.73 11.34
C HIS A 318 -9.51 7.09 10.66
N GLY A 319 -9.74 6.19 9.70
CA GLY A 319 -8.71 5.34 9.09
C GLY A 319 -7.48 6.11 8.60
N GLY A 320 -7.68 7.21 7.86
CA GLY A 320 -6.57 8.04 7.38
C GLY A 320 -5.74 8.67 8.51
N TYR A 321 -6.38 9.13 9.59
CA TYR A 321 -5.68 9.74 10.72
C TYR A 321 -5.02 8.66 11.61
N THR A 322 -5.68 7.51 11.77
CA THR A 322 -5.11 6.31 12.40
C THR A 322 -3.85 5.83 11.70
N PHE A 323 -3.86 5.77 10.36
CA PHE A 323 -2.67 5.44 9.59
C PHE A 323 -1.54 6.44 9.85
N CYS A 324 -1.83 7.74 9.71
CA CYS A 324 -0.84 8.79 9.95
C CYS A 324 -0.23 8.68 11.36
N GLY A 325 -1.06 8.55 12.39
CA GLY A 325 -0.61 8.45 13.77
C GLY A 325 0.26 7.21 14.04
N LEU A 326 -0.22 6.03 13.64
CA LEU A 326 0.55 4.80 13.86
C LEU A 326 1.85 4.79 13.04
N ALA A 327 1.79 5.15 11.75
CA ALA A 327 2.97 5.18 10.88
C ALA A 327 4.03 6.18 11.37
N ALA A 328 3.61 7.37 11.84
CA ALA A 328 4.52 8.32 12.48
C ALA A 328 5.20 7.72 13.72
N LEU A 329 4.44 7.09 14.62
CA LEU A 329 5.02 6.45 15.80
C LEU A 329 5.94 5.27 15.45
N VAL A 330 5.67 4.55 14.37
CA VAL A 330 6.53 3.47 13.84
C VAL A 330 7.87 4.03 13.35
N ILE A 331 7.87 5.20 12.71
CA ILE A 331 9.10 5.92 12.31
C ILE A 331 9.86 6.38 13.55
N LEU A 332 9.15 6.95 14.53
CA LEU A 332 9.73 7.46 15.77
C LEU A 332 10.11 6.36 16.78
N LYS A 333 9.78 5.09 16.50
CA LYS A 333 10.00 3.93 17.39
C LYS A 333 9.28 4.08 18.74
N LYS A 334 8.05 4.59 18.72
CA LYS A 334 7.22 4.93 19.89
C LYS A 334 5.83 4.29 19.82
N GLU A 335 5.66 3.19 19.09
CA GLU A 335 4.39 2.48 18.91
C GLU A 335 3.72 2.11 20.24
N ARG A 336 4.54 1.78 21.26
CA ARG A 336 4.10 1.39 22.61
C ARG A 336 3.40 2.50 23.39
N SER A 337 3.43 3.74 22.90
CA SER A 337 2.71 4.86 23.51
C SER A 337 1.19 4.71 23.32
N LEU A 338 0.75 3.96 22.30
CA LEU A 338 -0.66 3.68 22.04
C LEU A 338 -1.13 2.41 22.75
N ASN A 339 -2.43 2.35 23.02
CA ASN A 339 -3.10 1.10 23.34
C ASN A 339 -3.30 0.28 22.05
N LEU A 340 -2.31 -0.55 21.71
CA LEU A 340 -2.30 -1.36 20.48
C LEU A 340 -3.42 -2.41 20.43
N LYS A 341 -3.88 -2.90 21.58
CA LYS A 341 -4.99 -3.88 21.64
C LYS A 341 -6.29 -3.24 21.17
N ASN A 342 -6.65 -2.08 21.73
CA ASN A 342 -7.87 -1.38 21.33
C ASN A 342 -7.77 -0.89 19.88
N LEU A 343 -6.58 -0.46 19.45
CA LEU A 343 -6.33 -0.09 18.06
C LEU A 343 -6.53 -1.25 17.08
N LEU A 344 -5.98 -2.43 17.39
CA LEU A 344 -6.18 -3.65 16.60
C LEU A 344 -7.65 -4.05 16.52
N GLN A 345 -8.36 -4.03 17.66
CA GLN A 345 -9.80 -4.33 17.68
C GLN A 345 -10.60 -3.31 16.86
N TRP A 346 -10.25 -2.02 16.96
CA TRP A 346 -10.89 -0.96 16.19
C TRP A 346 -10.71 -1.19 14.69
N VAL A 347 -9.49 -1.35 14.19
CA VAL A 347 -9.24 -1.45 12.74
C VAL A 347 -9.83 -2.71 12.14
N THR A 348 -9.77 -3.84 12.84
CA THR A 348 -10.39 -5.10 12.37
C THR A 348 -11.91 -4.98 12.27
N SER A 349 -12.53 -4.18 13.13
CA SER A 349 -13.96 -3.86 13.07
C SER A 349 -14.33 -2.88 11.93
N ARG A 350 -13.36 -2.36 11.18
CA ARG A 350 -13.59 -1.47 10.02
C ARG A 350 -13.70 -2.23 8.70
N GLN A 351 -13.35 -3.51 8.66
CA GLN A 351 -13.62 -4.32 7.47
C GLN A 351 -15.11 -4.63 7.42
N MET A 352 -15.73 -4.33 6.29
CA MET A 352 -17.16 -4.48 6.08
C MET A 352 -17.48 -5.95 5.87
N ARG A 353 -18.33 -6.51 6.73
CA ARG A 353 -18.65 -7.94 6.75
C ARG A 353 -19.28 -8.45 5.45
N PHE A 354 -20.01 -7.60 4.73
CA PHE A 354 -20.69 -7.95 3.49
C PHE A 354 -19.88 -7.49 2.26
N GLU A 355 -19.42 -6.24 2.22
CA GLU A 355 -18.73 -5.73 1.03
C GLU A 355 -17.29 -6.24 0.91
N GLY A 356 -16.65 -6.64 2.00
CA GLY A 356 -15.25 -7.10 2.05
C GLY A 356 -14.20 -5.98 2.07
N GLY A 357 -14.55 -4.78 1.56
CA GLY A 357 -13.78 -3.55 1.68
C GLY A 357 -13.78 -2.94 3.08
N PHE A 358 -13.22 -1.74 3.25
CA PHE A 358 -13.16 -1.06 4.54
C PHE A 358 -13.98 0.24 4.57
N GLN A 359 -14.53 0.57 5.74
CA GLN A 359 -15.06 1.91 6.05
C GLN A 359 -14.01 2.76 6.76
N GLY A 360 -14.05 4.08 6.54
CA GLY A 360 -13.13 5.00 7.21
C GLY A 360 -13.39 5.18 8.71
N ARG A 361 -14.65 5.03 9.13
CA ARG A 361 -15.13 5.25 10.50
C ARG A 361 -16.30 4.32 10.77
N CYS A 362 -16.62 4.09 12.04
CA CYS A 362 -17.79 3.31 12.43
C CYS A 362 -19.06 3.90 11.80
N ASN A 363 -19.99 3.04 11.35
CA ASN A 363 -21.27 3.46 10.75
C ASN A 363 -21.14 4.40 9.53
N LYS A 364 -20.06 4.28 8.76
CA LYS A 364 -19.90 4.94 7.46
C LYS A 364 -19.80 3.89 6.35
N LEU A 365 -20.01 4.33 5.11
CA LEU A 365 -20.00 3.45 3.96
C LEU A 365 -18.59 2.91 3.68
N VAL A 366 -18.54 1.77 3.00
CA VAL A 366 -17.31 1.23 2.40
C VAL A 366 -16.71 2.24 1.40
N ASP A 367 -15.39 2.27 1.27
CA ASP A 367 -14.68 3.05 0.25
C ASP A 367 -13.32 2.40 -0.07
N GLY A 368 -13.04 2.28 -1.37
CA GLY A 368 -11.84 1.66 -1.92
C GLY A 368 -10.52 2.26 -1.42
N CYS A 369 -10.44 3.56 -1.13
CA CYS A 369 -9.19 4.15 -0.65
C CYS A 369 -8.80 3.65 0.75
N TYR A 370 -9.76 3.26 1.58
CA TYR A 370 -9.49 2.68 2.90
C TYR A 370 -8.91 1.27 2.82
N SER A 371 -8.88 0.65 1.63
CA SER A 371 -8.10 -0.57 1.39
C SER A 371 -6.63 -0.37 1.76
N PHE A 372 -6.07 0.83 1.59
CA PHE A 372 -4.73 1.14 2.10
C PHE A 372 -4.79 1.71 3.52
N TRP A 373 -5.57 2.77 3.75
CA TRP A 373 -5.53 3.50 5.02
C TRP A 373 -5.91 2.64 6.24
N GLN A 374 -6.81 1.68 6.07
CA GLN A 374 -7.17 0.74 7.14
C GLN A 374 -6.31 -0.51 7.08
N ALA A 375 -6.28 -1.23 5.95
CA ALA A 375 -5.56 -2.51 5.88
C ALA A 375 -4.04 -2.34 6.09
N GLY A 376 -3.48 -1.19 5.73
CA GLY A 376 -2.07 -0.86 5.96
C GLY A 376 -1.69 -0.69 7.43
N LEU A 377 -2.65 -0.52 8.34
CA LEU A 377 -2.38 -0.57 9.78
C LEU A 377 -1.99 -1.98 10.25
N LEU A 378 -2.44 -3.03 9.57
CA LEU A 378 -2.29 -4.41 10.03
C LEU A 378 -0.84 -4.91 9.93
N PRO A 379 -0.10 -4.62 8.84
CA PRO A 379 1.36 -4.83 8.82
C PRO A 379 2.11 -4.04 9.89
N LEU A 380 1.70 -2.80 10.17
CA LEU A 380 2.33 -1.95 11.19
C LEU A 380 2.10 -2.51 12.61
N LEU A 381 0.87 -2.91 12.91
CA LEU A 381 0.50 -3.57 14.17
C LEU A 381 1.21 -4.92 14.31
N HIS A 382 1.29 -5.70 13.23
CA HIS A 382 2.03 -6.95 13.21
C HIS A 382 3.50 -6.74 13.60
N ARG A 383 4.17 -5.75 12.99
CA ARG A 383 5.55 -5.37 13.37
C ARG A 383 5.65 -4.97 14.84
N ALA A 384 4.75 -4.11 15.31
CA ALA A 384 4.78 -3.57 16.68
C ALA A 384 4.54 -4.65 17.74
N LEU A 385 3.65 -5.61 17.48
CA LEU A 385 3.37 -6.75 18.34
C LEU A 385 4.49 -7.81 18.25
N HIS A 386 5.04 -8.03 17.06
CA HIS A 386 6.17 -8.95 16.87
C HIS A 386 7.42 -8.47 17.64
N ALA A 387 7.69 -7.16 17.63
CA ALA A 387 8.76 -6.55 18.43
C ALA A 387 8.53 -6.63 19.95
N GLN A 388 7.35 -7.04 20.40
CA GLN A 388 7.04 -7.36 21.80
C GLN A 388 7.11 -8.86 22.09
N GLY A 389 7.43 -9.68 21.09
CA GLY A 389 7.51 -11.13 21.21
C GLY A 389 6.14 -11.80 21.33
N ASP A 390 5.08 -11.22 20.75
CA ASP A 390 3.74 -11.81 20.80
C ASP A 390 3.72 -13.18 20.08
N PRO A 391 3.50 -14.30 20.81
CA PRO A 391 3.56 -15.63 20.24
C PRO A 391 2.29 -16.02 19.48
N ALA A 392 1.21 -15.23 19.58
CA ALA A 392 -0.07 -15.52 18.95
C ALA A 392 -0.18 -14.95 17.53
N LEU A 393 0.81 -14.20 17.07
CA LEU A 393 0.81 -13.64 15.72
C LEU A 393 0.81 -14.76 14.67
N SER A 394 0.10 -14.50 13.57
CA SER A 394 0.10 -15.39 12.42
C SER A 394 1.46 -15.38 11.73
N MET A 395 1.84 -16.50 11.14
CA MET A 395 3.10 -16.65 10.40
C MET A 395 2.89 -16.60 8.88
N SER A 396 1.65 -16.33 8.42
CA SER A 396 1.30 -16.37 7.00
C SER A 396 0.25 -15.35 6.57
N HIS A 397 -0.43 -14.67 7.49
CA HIS A 397 -1.56 -13.80 7.15
C HIS A 397 -1.57 -12.55 8.01
N TRP A 398 -2.06 -11.45 7.45
CA TRP A 398 -2.43 -10.27 8.21
C TRP A 398 -3.72 -10.51 9.00
N MET A 399 -3.93 -9.74 10.07
CA MET A 399 -5.11 -9.87 10.93
C MET A 399 -6.36 -9.21 10.32
N PHE A 400 -6.62 -9.43 9.03
CA PHE A 400 -7.86 -9.06 8.34
C PHE A 400 -8.15 -10.08 7.23
N HIS A 401 -9.36 -10.09 6.67
CA HIS A 401 -9.73 -11.04 5.63
C HIS A 401 -9.15 -10.61 4.28
N GLN A 402 -7.92 -11.03 3.99
CA GLN A 402 -7.17 -10.68 2.77
C GLN A 402 -7.95 -10.97 1.48
N GLN A 403 -8.51 -12.19 1.33
CA GLN A 403 -9.29 -12.55 0.15
C GLN A 403 -10.52 -11.65 -0.09
N ALA A 404 -11.33 -11.36 0.94
CA ALA A 404 -12.50 -10.50 0.81
C ALA A 404 -12.16 -9.07 0.39
N LEU A 405 -11.01 -8.53 0.83
CA LEU A 405 -10.53 -7.23 0.38
C LEU A 405 -10.16 -7.26 -1.11
N GLN A 406 -9.46 -8.31 -1.57
CA GLN A 406 -9.12 -8.47 -2.99
C GLN A 406 -10.38 -8.61 -3.85
N GLU A 407 -11.37 -9.38 -3.39
CA GLU A 407 -12.69 -9.52 -4.03
C GLU A 407 -13.39 -8.18 -4.21
N TYR A 408 -13.46 -7.36 -3.17
CA TYR A 408 -14.04 -6.02 -3.23
C TYR A 408 -13.33 -5.13 -4.26
N ILE A 409 -11.99 -5.11 -4.24
CA ILE A 409 -11.22 -4.24 -5.15
C ILE A 409 -11.40 -4.70 -6.61
N LEU A 410 -11.23 -6.00 -6.87
CA LEU A 410 -11.25 -6.56 -8.22
C LEU A 410 -12.65 -6.56 -8.83
N MET A 411 -13.71 -6.78 -8.05
CA MET A 411 -15.09 -6.78 -8.58
C MET A 411 -15.74 -5.40 -8.57
N CYS A 412 -15.52 -4.60 -7.52
CA CYS A 412 -16.32 -3.40 -7.27
C CYS A 412 -15.58 -2.08 -7.55
N CYS A 413 -14.25 -2.07 -7.51
CA CYS A 413 -13.47 -0.81 -7.56
C CYS A 413 -12.76 -0.56 -8.89
N GLN A 414 -12.94 -1.40 -9.91
CA GLN A 414 -12.31 -1.21 -11.21
C GLN A 414 -13.23 -0.42 -12.16
N CYS A 415 -12.74 0.68 -12.74
CA CYS A 415 -13.44 1.32 -13.85
C CYS A 415 -13.18 0.53 -15.15
N PRO A 416 -14.21 0.16 -15.92
CA PRO A 416 -14.04 -0.59 -17.18
C PRO A 416 -13.17 0.11 -18.23
N ALA A 417 -12.95 1.42 -18.11
CA ALA A 417 -12.13 2.25 -18.99
C ALA A 417 -10.70 2.51 -18.46
N GLY A 418 -10.29 1.88 -17.35
CA GLY A 418 -9.01 2.12 -16.67
C GLY A 418 -9.15 3.04 -15.45
N GLY A 419 -8.19 3.01 -14.53
CA GLY A 419 -8.31 3.61 -13.18
C GLY A 419 -9.23 2.83 -12.22
N LEU A 420 -9.10 3.12 -10.92
CA LEU A 420 -9.95 2.58 -9.85
C LEU A 420 -10.73 3.73 -9.17
N LEU A 421 -11.67 3.36 -8.31
CA LEU A 421 -12.70 4.25 -7.76
C LEU A 421 -13.06 3.87 -6.32
N ASP A 422 -13.82 4.74 -5.66
CA ASP A 422 -14.37 4.56 -4.30
C ASP A 422 -15.24 3.29 -4.18
N LYS A 423 -16.38 3.28 -4.89
CA LYS A 423 -17.38 2.20 -4.89
C LYS A 423 -18.20 2.24 -6.19
N PRO A 424 -18.89 1.16 -6.59
CA PRO A 424 -19.72 1.17 -7.80
C PRO A 424 -20.68 2.36 -7.88
N GLY A 425 -20.72 3.01 -9.03
CA GLY A 425 -21.50 4.24 -9.25
C GLY A 425 -20.71 5.55 -9.04
N LYS A 426 -19.50 5.50 -8.45
CA LYS A 426 -18.58 6.64 -8.38
C LYS A 426 -17.67 6.72 -9.61
N SER A 427 -17.18 7.93 -9.90
CA SER A 427 -16.20 8.15 -10.96
C SER A 427 -14.81 7.68 -10.51
N ARG A 428 -13.96 7.32 -11.48
CA ARG A 428 -12.54 7.06 -11.26
C ARG A 428 -11.76 8.35 -11.00
N ASP A 429 -10.67 8.24 -10.26
CA ASP A 429 -9.66 9.29 -10.09
C ASP A 429 -8.30 8.68 -9.75
N PHE A 430 -7.23 9.48 -9.77
CA PHE A 430 -5.87 8.98 -9.49
C PHE A 430 -5.65 8.65 -8.01
N TYR A 431 -6.37 9.29 -7.10
CA TYR A 431 -6.29 9.02 -5.67
C TYR A 431 -6.76 7.59 -5.35
N HIS A 432 -7.98 7.23 -5.78
CA HIS A 432 -8.51 5.88 -5.60
C HIS A 432 -7.73 4.85 -6.42
N THR A 433 -7.23 5.21 -7.61
CA THR A 433 -6.34 4.32 -8.38
C THR A 433 -5.11 3.93 -7.57
N CYS A 434 -4.44 4.90 -6.95
CA CYS A 434 -3.29 4.65 -6.09
C CYS A 434 -3.66 3.78 -4.89
N TYR A 435 -4.60 4.21 -4.05
CA TYR A 435 -4.85 3.55 -2.77
C TYR A 435 -5.61 2.22 -2.87
N CYS A 436 -6.41 2.00 -3.92
CA CYS A 436 -6.96 0.67 -4.18
C CYS A 436 -5.85 -0.32 -4.59
N LEU A 437 -4.89 0.11 -5.43
CA LEU A 437 -3.75 -0.74 -5.80
C LEU A 437 -2.82 -0.98 -4.61
N SER A 438 -2.50 0.05 -3.82
CA SER A 438 -1.69 -0.11 -2.60
C SER A 438 -2.34 -1.08 -1.61
N GLY A 439 -3.66 -0.96 -1.40
CA GLY A 439 -4.43 -1.87 -0.56
C GLY A 439 -4.49 -3.31 -1.11
N LEU A 440 -4.61 -3.46 -2.43
CA LEU A 440 -4.55 -4.77 -3.11
C LEU A 440 -3.18 -5.43 -2.89
N SER A 441 -2.09 -4.69 -3.05
CA SER A 441 -0.71 -5.15 -2.79
C SER A 441 -0.55 -5.60 -1.33
N ILE A 442 -1.04 -4.82 -0.35
CA ILE A 442 -1.01 -5.22 1.07
C ILE A 442 -1.80 -6.51 1.32
N ALA A 443 -2.96 -6.67 0.67
CA ALA A 443 -3.76 -7.87 0.79
C ALA A 443 -3.13 -9.10 0.11
N GLN A 444 -2.25 -8.89 -0.87
CA GLN A 444 -1.57 -9.95 -1.59
C GLN A 444 -0.32 -10.42 -0.86
N HIS A 445 0.43 -9.53 -0.21
CA HIS A 445 1.77 -9.84 0.29
C HIS A 445 1.82 -9.82 1.82
N PHE A 446 2.08 -10.98 2.43
CA PHE A 446 2.45 -11.08 3.84
C PHE A 446 3.98 -11.20 3.98
N GLY A 447 4.55 -10.44 4.92
CA GLY A 447 5.98 -10.49 5.21
C GLY A 447 6.31 -10.24 6.69
N SER A 448 7.02 -11.17 7.33
CA SER A 448 7.45 -11.05 8.73
C SER A 448 8.79 -11.77 8.95
N GLY A 449 9.90 -11.03 8.93
CA GLY A 449 11.24 -11.62 9.03
C GLY A 449 11.53 -12.51 7.82
N ALA A 450 11.79 -13.80 8.06
CA ALA A 450 12.02 -14.79 6.99
C ALA A 450 10.72 -15.33 6.35
N MET A 451 9.56 -14.99 6.91
CA MET A 451 8.28 -15.52 6.46
C MET A 451 7.72 -14.64 5.36
N LEU A 452 7.47 -15.25 4.20
CA LEU A 452 6.81 -14.64 3.06
C LEU A 452 5.66 -15.54 2.66
N HIS A 453 4.47 -14.97 2.50
CA HIS A 453 3.31 -15.70 2.02
C HIS A 453 2.44 -14.80 1.15
N ASP A 454 2.33 -15.16 -0.12
CA ASP A 454 1.50 -14.42 -1.06
C ASP A 454 0.15 -15.11 -1.25
N VAL A 455 -0.91 -14.32 -1.23
CA VAL A 455 -2.28 -14.76 -1.52
C VAL A 455 -2.74 -13.97 -2.73
N ILE A 456 -2.66 -14.54 -3.93
CA ILE A 456 -3.09 -13.88 -5.18
C ILE A 456 -4.43 -14.46 -5.59
N LEU A 457 -5.49 -13.65 -5.56
CA LEU A 457 -6.83 -14.07 -5.98
C LEU A 457 -7.02 -13.91 -7.49
N GLY A 458 -7.69 -14.86 -8.14
CA GLY A 458 -7.97 -14.85 -9.57
C GLY A 458 -6.78 -15.30 -10.41
N VAL A 459 -6.56 -14.64 -11.54
CA VAL A 459 -5.41 -14.97 -12.41
C VAL A 459 -4.08 -14.56 -11.75
N PRO A 460 -2.99 -15.33 -11.89
CA PRO A 460 -1.69 -15.00 -11.28
C PRO A 460 -1.15 -13.63 -11.67
N GLU A 461 -1.48 -13.14 -12.87
CA GLU A 461 -1.13 -11.82 -13.36
C GLU A 461 -1.76 -10.67 -12.54
N ASN A 462 -2.66 -10.96 -11.60
CA ASN A 462 -3.17 -9.98 -10.64
C ASN A 462 -2.12 -9.55 -9.60
N ALA A 463 -1.00 -10.26 -9.45
CA ALA A 463 0.04 -9.97 -8.46
C ALA A 463 0.73 -8.62 -8.70
N LEU A 464 0.54 -7.66 -7.80
CA LEU A 464 1.20 -6.35 -7.84
C LEU A 464 2.63 -6.44 -7.28
N GLN A 465 3.42 -5.38 -7.46
CA GLN A 465 4.64 -5.20 -6.68
C GLN A 465 4.28 -4.93 -5.20
N PRO A 466 5.11 -5.37 -4.24
CA PRO A 466 4.89 -5.07 -2.82
C PRO A 466 5.09 -3.57 -2.53
N THR A 467 4.32 -3.02 -1.60
CA THR A 467 4.50 -1.64 -1.09
C THR A 467 4.95 -1.65 0.37
N HIS A 468 5.83 -0.73 0.74
CA HIS A 468 6.27 -0.56 2.12
C HIS A 468 5.14 0.03 2.97
N PRO A 469 4.67 -0.64 4.04
CA PRO A 469 3.42 -0.28 4.73
C PRO A 469 3.47 1.05 5.49
N VAL A 470 4.67 1.60 5.77
CA VAL A 470 4.84 2.92 6.39
C VAL A 470 4.81 4.06 5.38
N TYR A 471 5.54 3.93 4.25
CA TYR A 471 5.81 5.05 3.33
C TYR A 471 4.94 5.01 2.08
N ASN A 472 4.33 3.85 1.80
CA ASN A 472 3.55 3.55 0.59
C ASN A 472 4.28 3.85 -0.72
N ILE A 473 5.49 3.30 -0.82
CA ILE A 473 6.34 3.20 -2.02
C ILE A 473 7.04 1.84 -1.98
N GLY A 474 7.68 1.39 -3.06
CA GLY A 474 8.40 0.12 -3.10
C GLY A 474 9.38 -0.06 -1.92
N PRO A 475 9.43 -1.24 -1.26
CA PRO A 475 10.42 -1.51 -0.21
C PRO A 475 11.86 -1.27 -0.66
N ASP A 476 12.19 -1.60 -1.91
CA ASP A 476 13.46 -1.31 -2.55
C ASP A 476 13.74 0.20 -2.64
N LYS A 477 12.73 1.01 -2.99
CA LYS A 477 12.84 2.47 -3.05
C LYS A 477 13.12 3.09 -1.69
N VAL A 478 12.44 2.60 -0.64
CA VAL A 478 12.72 3.03 0.74
C VAL A 478 14.17 2.73 1.12
N ILE A 479 14.63 1.51 0.88
CA ILE A 479 16.00 1.08 1.21
C ILE A 479 17.02 1.91 0.43
N GLN A 480 16.80 2.09 -0.87
CA GLN A 480 17.70 2.84 -1.74
C GLN A 480 17.81 4.31 -1.31
N ALA A 481 16.68 4.98 -1.09
CA ALA A 481 16.65 6.39 -0.70
C ALA A 481 17.30 6.60 0.68
N THR A 482 16.92 5.81 1.68
CA THR A 482 17.49 5.93 3.03
C THR A 482 18.99 5.66 3.04
N THR A 483 19.45 4.64 2.31
CA THR A 483 20.89 4.34 2.17
C THR A 483 21.64 5.49 1.50
N HIS A 484 21.08 6.09 0.45
CA HIS A 484 21.67 7.25 -0.22
C HIS A 484 21.80 8.45 0.73
N PHE A 485 20.72 8.83 1.40
CA PHE A 485 20.73 10.01 2.28
C PHE A 485 21.50 9.80 3.59
N LEU A 486 21.70 8.56 4.04
CA LEU A 486 22.59 8.24 5.17
C LEU A 486 24.06 8.58 4.88
N GLN A 487 24.49 8.50 3.61
CA GLN A 487 25.85 8.88 3.20
C GLN A 487 26.07 10.40 3.28
N LYS A 488 24.99 11.20 3.27
CA LYS A 488 25.03 12.65 3.41
C LYS A 488 24.87 13.02 4.90
N GLN A 489 25.99 13.30 5.58
CA GLN A 489 25.99 13.69 7.00
C GLN A 489 24.98 14.83 7.28
N PRO A 490 24.23 14.79 8.39
CA PRO A 490 23.54 15.98 8.90
C PRO A 490 24.62 16.95 9.39
N ARG A 491 24.86 18.05 8.67
CA ARG A 491 25.84 19.05 9.10
C ARG A 491 25.31 19.80 10.32
N GLY A 492 25.67 19.33 11.52
CA GLY A 492 25.70 20.15 12.72
C GLY A 492 26.77 21.25 12.57
N GLY A 493 26.43 22.48 12.92
CA GLY A 493 27.26 23.66 12.69
C GLY A 493 28.63 23.62 13.38
N GLY A 494 29.64 24.12 12.68
CA GLY A 494 30.91 24.61 13.24
C GLY A 494 32.17 23.86 12.79
N GLY A 495 33.01 24.51 11.97
CA GLY A 495 34.44 24.18 11.86
C GLY A 495 34.98 24.04 10.43
N MET A 496 35.90 24.94 10.08
CA MET A 496 36.63 25.04 8.80
C MET A 496 37.55 23.86 8.49
N ASN A 497 37.78 23.68 7.18
CA ASN A 497 38.95 23.14 6.46
C ASN A 497 39.34 21.66 6.68
N GLY A 498 39.34 20.91 5.57
CA GLY A 498 40.04 19.63 5.42
C GLY A 498 39.95 19.11 4.00
N GLU A 499 41.09 19.02 3.32
CA GLU A 499 41.29 18.73 1.90
C GLU A 499 40.68 17.40 1.43
N GLN A 500 40.03 17.41 0.26
CA GLN A 500 39.63 16.20 -0.46
C GLN A 500 40.86 15.58 -1.16
N SER A 501 41.35 14.45 -0.64
CA SER A 501 42.27 13.58 -1.38
C SER A 501 41.48 12.71 -2.36
N THR A 502 41.54 13.02 -3.65
CA THR A 502 41.05 12.17 -4.73
C THR A 502 41.98 10.98 -4.93
N CYS A 503 41.49 9.75 -4.74
CA CYS A 503 42.21 8.54 -5.17
C CYS A 503 41.74 8.15 -6.57
N SER A 504 42.65 8.26 -7.54
CA SER A 504 42.48 7.79 -8.91
C SER A 504 42.84 6.31 -9.03
N CYS A 505 41.92 5.47 -9.50
CA CYS A 505 42.28 4.19 -10.12
C CYS A 505 41.61 4.09 -11.49
N SER A 506 42.44 4.21 -12.51
CA SER A 506 42.14 4.01 -13.92
C SER A 506 42.40 2.56 -14.35
N GLU A 507 41.55 2.10 -15.28
CA GLU A 507 41.78 1.08 -16.32
C GLU A 507 41.75 -0.42 -15.97
N LEU A 508 40.77 -1.12 -16.58
CA LEU A 508 40.94 -2.35 -17.37
C LEU A 508 39.71 -2.55 -18.31
N PRO A 509 39.87 -3.11 -19.52
CA PRO A 509 38.80 -3.19 -20.53
C PRO A 509 38.05 -4.52 -20.44
N CYS A 510 36.71 -4.51 -20.52
CA CYS A 510 35.95 -5.76 -20.66
C CYS A 510 34.76 -5.60 -21.59
N SER A 511 34.96 -6.03 -22.83
CA SER A 511 33.90 -6.50 -23.72
C SER A 511 33.36 -7.84 -23.20
N CYS A 512 32.22 -7.82 -22.51
CA CYS A 512 31.37 -9.00 -22.35
C CYS A 512 29.97 -8.55 -21.90
N ARG A 513 28.94 -9.13 -22.52
CA ARG A 513 27.51 -8.86 -22.29
C ARG A 513 27.19 -8.77 -20.79
N SER A 514 26.51 -7.71 -20.38
CA SER A 514 26.08 -7.47 -19.00
C SER A 514 25.21 -8.62 -18.49
N ARG A 515 25.82 -9.56 -17.78
CA ARG A 515 25.10 -10.35 -16.77
C ARG A 515 24.95 -9.44 -15.57
N ASP A 516 23.71 -9.33 -15.08
CA ASP A 516 23.34 -8.47 -13.97
C ASP A 516 24.08 -8.87 -12.69
N PHE A 517 25.23 -8.22 -12.46
CA PHE A 517 26.10 -8.45 -11.31
C PHE A 517 25.35 -8.15 -10.01
N TYR A 518 24.46 -7.15 -10.04
CA TYR A 518 23.64 -6.74 -8.92
C TYR A 518 22.66 -7.86 -8.52
N HIS A 519 21.91 -8.38 -9.49
CA HIS A 519 20.99 -9.50 -9.26
C HIS A 519 21.72 -10.75 -8.74
N THR A 520 22.92 -11.04 -9.28
CA THR A 520 23.74 -12.16 -8.83
C THR A 520 24.18 -12.00 -7.37
N CYS A 521 24.61 -10.80 -6.96
CA CYS A 521 25.00 -10.53 -5.58
C CYS A 521 23.83 -10.71 -4.61
N TYR A 522 22.63 -10.20 -4.92
CA TYR A 522 21.47 -10.32 -4.03
C TYR A 522 20.95 -11.75 -3.91
N CYS A 523 20.96 -12.52 -5.00
CA CYS A 523 20.60 -13.94 -4.96
C CYS A 523 21.58 -14.76 -4.10
N LEU A 524 22.88 -14.47 -4.19
CA LEU A 524 23.89 -15.12 -3.35
C LEU A 524 23.78 -14.70 -1.88
N SER A 525 23.48 -13.43 -1.60
CA SER A 525 23.20 -12.96 -0.24
C SER A 525 21.96 -13.60 0.37
N GLY A 526 20.86 -13.69 -0.39
CA GLY A 526 19.65 -14.38 0.06
C GLY A 526 19.89 -15.86 0.33
N LEU A 527 20.66 -16.54 -0.53
CA LEU A 527 21.06 -17.93 -0.33
C LEU A 527 21.98 -18.09 0.91
N SER A 528 22.91 -17.17 1.13
CA SER A 528 23.78 -17.14 2.31
C SER A 528 22.99 -16.98 3.61
N ILE A 529 22.00 -16.08 3.64
CA ILE A 529 21.10 -15.89 4.78
C ILE A 529 20.29 -17.17 5.04
N ALA A 530 19.84 -17.85 3.99
CA ALA A 530 19.12 -19.11 4.09
C ALA A 530 19.99 -20.28 4.57
N GLN A 531 21.29 -20.29 4.25
CA GLN A 531 22.22 -21.32 4.69
C GLN A 531 22.57 -21.21 6.17
N HIS A 532 22.59 -20.00 6.74
CA HIS A 532 23.07 -19.73 8.10
C HIS A 532 21.99 -19.05 8.95
N PHE A 533 21.03 -19.82 9.48
CA PHE A 533 19.97 -19.30 10.35
C PHE A 533 20.16 -19.75 11.81
N GLY A 534 19.87 -18.84 12.75
CA GLY A 534 20.00 -19.10 14.19
C GLY A 534 20.36 -17.85 15.01
N SER A 535 20.13 -17.90 16.33
CA SER A 535 20.58 -16.87 17.28
C SER A 535 21.46 -17.48 18.37
N GLY A 536 22.60 -16.87 18.66
CA GLY A 536 23.54 -17.37 19.67
C GLY A 536 24.13 -18.75 19.34
N ALA A 537 24.18 -19.66 20.32
CA ALA A 537 24.82 -20.97 20.21
C ALA A 537 24.06 -22.01 19.35
N MET A 538 22.93 -21.65 18.74
CA MET A 538 22.16 -22.52 17.84
C MET A 538 22.28 -22.05 16.39
N LEU A 539 23.46 -22.16 15.80
CA LEU A 539 23.64 -22.08 14.36
C LEU A 539 23.22 -23.41 13.75
N HIS A 540 22.25 -23.40 12.84
CA HIS A 540 21.89 -24.57 12.04
C HIS A 540 22.20 -24.26 10.59
N ASP A 541 23.21 -24.94 10.05
CA ASP A 541 23.57 -24.81 8.65
C ASP A 541 22.72 -25.77 7.81
N VAL A 542 22.01 -25.25 6.82
CA VAL A 542 21.29 -26.06 5.82
C VAL A 542 21.88 -25.78 4.44
N ILE A 543 22.88 -26.58 4.08
CA ILE A 543 23.57 -26.50 2.79
C ILE A 543 23.02 -27.59 1.87
N LEU A 544 22.22 -27.18 0.88
CA LEU A 544 21.68 -28.07 -0.15
C LEU A 544 22.78 -28.40 -1.18
N GLY A 545 22.98 -29.70 -1.46
CA GLY A 545 23.91 -30.18 -2.48
C GLY A 545 25.29 -30.54 -1.93
N VAL A 546 26.35 -30.12 -2.63
CA VAL A 546 27.74 -30.46 -2.26
C VAL A 546 28.27 -29.47 -1.20
N PRO A 547 29.19 -29.88 -0.31
CA PRO A 547 29.70 -29.00 0.76
C PRO A 547 30.32 -27.68 0.27
N GLU A 548 30.84 -27.66 -0.95
CA GLU A 548 31.44 -26.48 -1.59
C GLU A 548 30.40 -25.38 -1.92
N ASN A 549 29.10 -25.68 -1.80
CA ASN A 549 28.03 -24.70 -1.95
C ASN A 549 27.89 -23.76 -0.74
N ALA A 550 28.63 -24.02 0.35
CA ALA A 550 28.61 -23.17 1.54
C ALA A 550 29.10 -21.75 1.23
N LEU A 551 28.24 -20.77 1.43
CA LEU A 551 28.56 -19.35 1.35
C LEU A 551 29.05 -18.87 2.72
N GLN A 552 29.63 -17.67 2.78
CA GLN A 552 29.86 -17.02 4.07
C GLN A 552 28.54 -16.42 4.56
N PRO A 553 28.28 -16.35 5.88
CA PRO A 553 27.07 -15.74 6.41
C PRO A 553 26.96 -14.26 6.03
N THR A 554 25.72 -13.79 5.83
CA THR A 554 25.41 -12.40 5.48
C THR A 554 24.47 -11.81 6.52
N HIS A 555 24.74 -10.58 6.95
CA HIS A 555 23.90 -9.87 7.90
C HIS A 555 22.59 -9.43 7.22
N PRO A 556 21.42 -9.82 7.74
CA PRO A 556 20.14 -9.63 7.04
C PRO A 556 19.74 -8.16 6.88
N VAL A 557 20.29 -7.26 7.71
CA VAL A 557 20.02 -5.82 7.65
C VAL A 557 20.98 -5.06 6.73
N TYR A 558 22.27 -5.45 6.69
CA TYR A 558 23.31 -4.64 6.05
C TYR A 558 23.88 -5.29 4.78
N ASN A 559 23.42 -6.52 4.46
CA ASN A 559 23.81 -7.27 3.28
C ASN A 559 25.33 -7.44 3.08
N ILE A 560 26.06 -7.54 4.19
CA ILE A 560 27.52 -7.80 4.27
C ILE A 560 27.79 -8.82 5.37
N GLY A 561 28.99 -9.39 5.43
CA GLY A 561 29.37 -10.36 6.48
C GLY A 561 29.09 -9.84 7.90
N PRO A 562 28.46 -10.64 8.80
CA PRO A 562 28.20 -10.22 10.18
C PRO A 562 29.47 -9.79 10.93
N ASP A 563 30.62 -10.39 10.62
CA ASP A 563 31.94 -9.99 11.12
C ASP A 563 32.29 -8.54 10.71
N LYS A 564 31.95 -8.14 9.48
CA LYS A 564 32.15 -6.77 8.98
C LYS A 564 31.21 -5.77 9.63
N VAL A 565 29.98 -6.18 9.92
CA VAL A 565 29.03 -5.35 10.67
C VAL A 565 29.55 -5.10 12.08
N ILE A 566 29.98 -6.16 12.79
CA ILE A 566 30.54 -6.05 14.13
C ILE A 566 31.81 -5.19 14.10
N GLN A 567 32.70 -5.40 13.13
CA GLN A 567 33.92 -4.61 12.98
C GLN A 567 33.63 -3.13 12.74
N ALA A 568 32.71 -2.82 11.84
CA ALA A 568 32.33 -1.44 11.52
C ALA A 568 31.64 -0.76 12.70
N THR A 569 30.61 -1.39 13.26
CA THR A 569 29.87 -0.85 14.41
C THR A 569 30.77 -0.63 15.62
N THR A 570 31.63 -1.59 15.96
CA THR A 570 32.61 -1.44 17.05
C THR A 570 33.58 -0.28 16.78
N HIS A 571 34.07 -0.14 15.54
CA HIS A 571 34.97 0.95 15.17
C HIS A 571 34.29 2.33 15.26
N PHE A 572 33.03 2.44 14.83
CA PHE A 572 32.31 3.71 14.82
C PHE A 572 31.75 4.08 16.19
N LEU A 573 31.39 3.11 17.04
CA LEU A 573 30.99 3.34 18.43
C LEU A 573 32.14 3.86 19.31
N GLN A 574 33.39 3.64 18.92
CA GLN A 574 34.57 4.21 19.58
C GLN A 574 34.85 5.67 19.19
N LYS A 575 34.13 6.21 18.20
CA LYS A 575 34.29 7.60 17.78
C LYS A 575 33.19 8.44 18.44
N PRO A 576 33.52 9.65 18.95
CA PRO A 576 32.50 10.55 19.45
C PRO A 576 31.54 10.90 18.31
N VAL A 577 30.25 11.01 18.64
CA VAL A 577 29.23 11.47 17.71
C VAL A 577 29.61 12.90 17.27
N PRO A 578 29.84 13.17 15.97
CA PRO A 578 30.27 14.49 15.52
C PRO A 578 29.27 15.59 15.92
N GLY A 579 29.77 16.62 16.61
CA GLY A 579 28.95 17.75 17.06
C GLY A 579 28.20 17.53 18.38
N PHE A 580 28.35 16.37 19.04
CA PHE A 580 27.74 16.08 20.33
C PHE A 580 28.83 15.87 21.38
N LYS A 581 28.81 16.67 22.45
CA LYS A 581 29.58 16.39 23.68
C LYS A 581 28.63 15.69 24.64
N GLU A 582 28.94 14.44 24.99
CA GLU A 582 28.35 13.84 26.18
C GLU A 582 28.71 14.72 27.38
N HIS A 583 27.71 15.10 28.16
CA HIS A 583 27.95 15.66 29.49
C HIS A 583 28.44 14.51 30.36
N ASP A 584 29.72 14.54 30.75
CA ASP A 584 30.23 13.70 31.81
C ASP A 584 29.54 14.09 33.12
N ASP A 585 28.45 13.42 33.46
CA ASP A 585 27.93 13.40 34.84
C ASP A 585 28.85 12.46 35.66
N GLU A 586 30.05 12.96 35.98
CA GLU A 586 30.81 12.47 37.14
C GLU A 586 30.10 12.97 38.41
N ALA A 587 29.13 12.18 38.88
CA ALA A 587 28.73 12.20 40.28
C ALA A 587 29.34 10.97 40.96
N THR A 588 30.61 11.10 41.35
CA THR A 588 31.22 10.29 42.40
C THR A 588 30.42 10.51 43.70
N ALA A 589 29.52 9.59 44.00
CA ALA A 589 28.87 9.53 45.31
C ALA A 589 29.90 9.10 46.36
N GLU A 590 30.39 10.06 47.15
CA GLU A 590 31.01 9.76 48.45
C GLU A 590 29.97 9.10 49.38
N PRO A 591 30.35 8.09 50.17
CA PRO A 591 29.47 7.50 51.15
C PRO A 591 29.37 8.42 52.37
N ALA A 592 28.18 8.99 52.62
CA ALA A 592 27.91 9.73 53.84
C ALA A 592 27.84 8.78 55.03
N THR A 593 28.83 8.88 55.91
CA THR A 593 28.78 8.47 57.32
C THR A 593 28.18 9.60 58.15
N ASP A 594 27.01 9.34 58.73
CA ASP A 594 26.55 9.61 60.13
C ASP A 594 25.02 9.74 60.20
#